data_AF-A0A819Y251-F1
#
_entry.id   AF-A0A819Y251-F1
#
_cell.length_a   1.000
_cell.length_b   1.000
_cell.length_c   1.000
_cell.angle_alpha   90.00
_cell.angle_beta   90.00
_cell.angle_gamma   90.00
#
_symmetry.space_group_name_H-M   'P 1'
#
loop_
_entity.id
_entity.type
_entity.pdbx_description
1 polymer ?
#
loop_
_entity_poly.entity_id
_entity_poly.type
_entity_poly.pdbx_seq_one_letter_code
_entity_poly.pdbx_strand_id
1 'polypeptide(L)'
;MESNDENESCHQTKQDKQEPTHMKTQIEHLFNKLSTTEETNSTAVNRVNITNKHGELIHFNPDDVNGKDVAIENLDHCEIFMKGIPSSLHIKNLHGCVIIVGPCSRSVDIDECYQCEFALACQQLRVHTSEECDFYIHITAKPIIEDCHHCRFAPYNVEYQSKQNDIAQSGLIWAIDYWNDVLDFNHKIPSV
;
A
#
# COMPACT_ATOMS: atom_id res chain seq x y z
N MET A 1 -29.23 -1.24 40.39
CA MET A 1 -30.22 -0.45 39.61
C MET A 1 -29.88 1.00 39.90
N GLU A 2 -29.18 1.74 39.06
CA GLU A 2 -28.93 1.67 37.62
C GLU A 2 -27.48 2.12 37.33
N SER A 3 -26.92 1.52 36.31
CA SER A 3 -25.76 1.95 35.53
C SER A 3 -26.03 3.25 34.77
N ASN A 4 -24.96 3.95 34.39
CA ASN A 4 -24.78 4.75 33.16
C ASN A 4 -23.37 5.35 33.28
N ASP A 5 -22.34 4.70 32.76
CA ASP A 5 -21.94 4.58 31.34
C ASP A 5 -21.31 5.86 30.78
N GLU A 6 -20.01 5.70 30.49
CA GLU A 6 -19.28 6.20 29.33
C GLU A 6 -19.03 7.71 29.22
N ASN A 7 -17.80 8.08 29.57
CA ASN A 7 -17.12 9.20 28.91
C ASN A 7 -15.66 8.83 28.65
N GLU A 8 -15.44 7.88 27.73
CA GLU A 8 -14.12 7.63 27.15
C GLU A 8 -13.87 8.63 26.02
N SER A 9 -13.18 9.71 26.38
CA SER A 9 -12.54 10.61 25.43
C SER A 9 -11.40 9.87 24.74
N CYS A 10 -11.63 9.43 23.49
CA CYS A 10 -10.59 8.98 22.56
C CYS A 10 -9.56 10.11 22.36
N HIS A 11 -8.42 10.01 23.06
CA HIS A 11 -7.29 10.91 22.87
C HIS A 11 -6.57 10.53 21.57
N GLN A 12 -6.88 11.28 20.51
CA GLN A 12 -6.10 11.30 19.28
C GLN A 12 -4.69 11.81 19.58
N THR A 13 -3.73 10.89 19.66
CA THR A 13 -2.31 11.23 19.72
C THR A 13 -1.89 11.72 18.34
N LYS A 14 -1.58 13.01 18.23
CA LYS A 14 -1.04 13.62 17.02
C LYS A 14 0.39 13.11 16.81
N GLN A 15 0.58 12.13 15.94
CA GLN A 15 1.89 11.85 15.37
C GLN A 15 2.29 13.04 14.46
N ASP A 16 3.54 13.46 14.55
CA ASP A 16 4.07 14.62 13.82
C ASP A 16 3.89 14.44 12.30
N LYS A 17 3.07 15.32 11.71
CA LYS A 17 2.74 15.33 10.27
C LYS A 17 3.92 15.83 9.43
N GLN A 18 4.97 15.03 9.31
CA GLN A 18 5.97 15.25 8.26
C GLN A 18 5.54 14.51 7.00
N GLU A 19 5.19 15.26 5.95
CA GLU A 19 4.96 14.68 4.63
C GLU A 19 6.24 14.00 4.12
N PRO A 20 6.16 12.79 3.56
CA PRO A 20 7.30 12.15 2.92
C PRO A 20 7.72 12.94 1.66
N THR A 21 9.02 13.22 1.53
CA THR A 21 9.59 14.16 0.54
C THR A 21 10.33 13.48 -0.64
N HIS A 22 10.53 12.16 -0.63
CA HIS A 22 11.50 11.49 -1.51
C HIS A 22 10.96 11.01 -2.86
N MET A 23 9.67 10.66 -2.96
CA MET A 23 9.12 9.91 -4.11
C MET A 23 8.97 10.72 -5.42
N LYS A 24 8.83 12.06 -5.34
CA LYS A 24 8.55 12.90 -6.54
C LYS A 24 9.61 12.78 -7.65
N THR A 25 10.89 12.58 -7.30
CA THR A 25 11.99 12.52 -8.27
C THR A 25 12.21 11.12 -8.85
N GLN A 26 11.80 10.06 -8.13
CA GLN A 26 12.03 8.68 -8.56
C GLN A 26 11.01 8.20 -9.60
N ILE A 27 9.74 8.64 -9.49
CA ILE A 27 8.66 8.30 -10.44
C ILE A 27 8.99 8.80 -11.87
N GLU A 28 9.49 10.02 -12.01
CA GLU A 28 9.87 10.59 -13.32
C GLU A 28 11.08 9.88 -13.95
N HIS A 29 12.09 9.55 -13.14
CA HIS A 29 13.29 8.87 -13.62
C HIS A 29 13.00 7.45 -14.10
N LEU A 30 12.07 6.75 -13.41
CA LEU A 30 11.77 5.37 -13.70
C LEU A 30 10.81 5.18 -14.89
N PHE A 31 9.91 6.13 -15.13
CA PHE A 31 9.05 6.13 -16.32
C PHE A 31 9.85 6.16 -17.63
N ASN A 32 11.03 6.79 -17.63
CA ASN A 32 11.91 6.94 -18.80
C ASN A 32 12.77 5.71 -19.14
N LYS A 33 12.82 4.70 -18.27
CA LYS A 33 13.66 3.49 -18.44
C LYS A 33 12.93 2.33 -19.13
N LEU A 34 11.66 2.52 -19.48
CA LEU A 34 10.75 1.50 -20.04
C LEU A 34 10.93 1.32 -21.56
N SER A 35 11.90 0.50 -21.96
CA SER A 35 11.86 -0.18 -23.26
C SER A 35 12.73 -1.44 -23.23
N THR A 36 12.13 -2.59 -22.89
CA THR A 36 12.23 -3.91 -23.56
C THR A 36 11.66 -5.01 -22.65
N THR A 37 10.87 -5.89 -23.27
CA THR A 37 10.01 -6.94 -22.72
C THR A 37 10.71 -8.29 -22.61
N GLU A 38 10.28 -9.14 -21.67
CA GLU A 38 10.18 -10.59 -21.88
C GLU A 38 8.87 -11.12 -21.27
N GLU A 39 8.21 -12.03 -22.00
CA GLU A 39 6.89 -12.60 -21.75
C GLU A 39 7.00 -13.95 -21.01
N THR A 40 6.06 -14.25 -20.10
CA THR A 40 5.82 -15.63 -19.66
C THR A 40 4.33 -15.97 -19.63
N ASN A 41 3.97 -17.07 -20.30
CA ASN A 41 2.64 -17.67 -20.34
C ASN A 41 2.38 -18.53 -19.09
N SER A 42 1.18 -18.49 -18.49
CA SER A 42 0.46 -19.71 -18.01
C SER A 42 -0.92 -19.43 -17.37
N THR A 43 -1.88 -20.29 -17.74
CA THR A 43 -3.04 -20.89 -17.04
C THR A 43 -3.53 -20.30 -15.70
N ALA A 44 -4.85 -20.09 -15.62
CA ALA A 44 -5.63 -19.43 -14.57
C ALA A 44 -5.35 -19.88 -13.12
N VAL A 45 -4.31 -19.33 -12.52
CA VAL A 45 -4.18 -19.15 -11.07
C VAL A 45 -4.73 -17.76 -10.79
N ASN A 46 -5.76 -17.64 -9.96
CA ASN A 46 -6.34 -16.34 -9.57
C ASN A 46 -5.44 -15.54 -8.61
N ARG A 47 -4.17 -15.95 -8.47
CA ARG A 47 -3.19 -15.39 -7.57
C ARG A 47 -1.83 -15.29 -8.24
N VAL A 48 -1.19 -14.14 -8.09
CA VAL A 48 0.19 -13.88 -8.50
C VAL A 48 1.05 -13.83 -7.24
N ASN A 49 2.20 -14.50 -7.23
CA ASN A 49 3.11 -14.49 -6.09
C ASN A 49 4.52 -14.10 -6.55
N ILE A 50 5.13 -13.17 -5.82
CA ILE A 50 6.51 -12.71 -6.00
C ILE A 50 7.21 -12.92 -4.68
N THR A 51 8.33 -13.66 -4.69
CA THR A 51 9.07 -13.88 -3.45
C THR A 51 10.56 -14.08 -3.62
N ASN A 52 11.33 -13.80 -2.56
CA ASN A 52 12.76 -14.04 -2.45
C ASN A 52 13.58 -13.31 -3.51
N LYS A 53 13.34 -12.01 -3.63
CA LYS A 53 13.96 -11.14 -4.64
C LYS A 53 14.83 -10.10 -3.94
N HIS A 54 15.94 -9.75 -4.58
CA HIS A 54 16.91 -8.80 -4.04
C HIS A 54 17.45 -7.86 -5.12
N GLY A 55 17.33 -6.54 -4.93
CA GLY A 55 17.88 -5.54 -5.85
C GLY A 55 17.23 -5.52 -7.24
N GLU A 56 16.04 -6.10 -7.39
CA GLU A 56 15.36 -6.27 -8.68
C GLU A 56 14.33 -5.16 -8.94
N LEU A 57 14.27 -4.72 -10.20
CA LEU A 57 13.19 -3.88 -10.72
C LEU A 57 12.18 -4.77 -11.45
N ILE A 58 10.94 -4.79 -10.98
CA ILE A 58 9.88 -5.69 -11.46
C ILE A 58 8.69 -4.86 -11.96
N HIS A 59 8.20 -5.21 -13.15
CA HIS A 59 7.04 -4.59 -13.77
C HIS A 59 5.92 -5.59 -13.98
N PHE A 60 4.71 -5.23 -13.57
CA PHE A 60 3.49 -5.96 -13.91
C PHE A 60 2.66 -5.16 -14.91
N ASN A 61 2.19 -5.85 -15.94
CA ASN A 61 1.21 -5.34 -16.86
C ASN A 61 -0.21 -5.66 -16.37
N PRO A 62 -1.23 -4.94 -16.88
CA PRO A 62 -2.61 -5.19 -16.48
C PRO A 62 -3.05 -6.66 -16.65
N ASP A 63 -2.63 -7.34 -17.72
CA ASP A 63 -2.97 -8.74 -17.98
C ASP A 63 -2.43 -9.71 -16.91
N ASP A 64 -1.34 -9.30 -16.23
CA ASP A 64 -0.71 -10.09 -15.18
C ASP A 64 -1.52 -10.03 -13.88
N VAL A 65 -2.17 -8.90 -13.57
CA VAL A 65 -2.70 -8.62 -12.22
C VAL A 65 -4.19 -8.32 -12.16
N ASN A 66 -4.83 -7.93 -13.26
CA ASN A 66 -6.24 -7.50 -13.27
C ASN A 66 -7.16 -8.58 -12.69
N GLY A 67 -7.88 -8.21 -11.62
CA GLY A 67 -8.84 -9.08 -10.94
C GLY A 67 -8.23 -10.20 -10.10
N LYS A 68 -6.90 -10.29 -10.00
CA LYS A 68 -6.19 -11.34 -9.25
C LYS A 68 -5.78 -10.85 -7.87
N ASP A 69 -5.63 -11.78 -6.93
CA ASP A 69 -4.95 -11.50 -5.67
C ASP A 69 -3.43 -11.52 -5.91
N VAL A 70 -2.68 -10.59 -5.33
CA VAL A 70 -1.21 -10.54 -5.52
C VAL A 70 -0.50 -10.57 -4.17
N ALA A 71 0.46 -11.47 -4.02
CA ALA A 71 1.32 -11.55 -2.85
C ALA A 71 2.76 -11.17 -3.19
N ILE A 72 3.34 -10.31 -2.36
CA ILE A 72 4.70 -9.79 -2.50
C ILE A 72 5.41 -10.07 -1.16
N GLU A 73 6.32 -11.03 -1.14
CA GLU A 73 6.83 -11.59 0.13
C GLU A 73 8.35 -11.77 0.13
N ASN A 74 9.06 -11.43 1.21
CA ASN A 74 10.51 -11.69 1.36
C ASN A 74 11.34 -10.97 0.29
N LEU A 75 11.20 -9.65 0.22
CA LEU A 75 11.86 -8.80 -0.76
C LEU A 75 12.84 -7.83 -0.09
N ASP A 76 14.01 -7.64 -0.68
CA ASP A 76 15.04 -6.75 -0.15
C ASP A 76 15.57 -5.81 -1.24
N HIS A 77 15.51 -4.50 -1.02
CA HIS A 77 15.94 -3.45 -1.95
C HIS A 77 15.36 -3.58 -3.37
N CYS A 78 14.11 -4.05 -3.49
CA CYS A 78 13.42 -4.20 -4.78
C CYS A 78 12.52 -3.01 -5.09
N GLU A 79 12.30 -2.79 -6.38
CA GLU A 79 11.35 -1.79 -6.87
C GLU A 79 10.26 -2.50 -7.70
N ILE A 80 8.99 -2.31 -7.34
CA ILE A 80 7.85 -2.91 -8.04
C ILE A 80 6.95 -1.83 -8.60
N PHE A 81 6.62 -1.98 -9.89
CA PHE A 81 5.66 -1.13 -10.60
C PHE A 81 4.55 -1.99 -11.16
N MET A 82 3.36 -1.86 -10.58
CA MET A 82 2.20 -2.66 -10.94
C MET A 82 1.13 -1.80 -11.60
N LYS A 83 1.03 -1.91 -12.92
CA LYS A 83 -0.07 -1.31 -13.69
C LYS A 83 -1.24 -2.28 -13.74
N GLY A 84 -2.45 -1.76 -13.56
CA GLY A 84 -3.67 -2.54 -13.55
C GLY A 84 -4.40 -2.49 -12.20
N ILE A 85 -5.34 -3.43 -12.06
CA ILE A 85 -6.37 -3.42 -11.03
C ILE A 85 -6.34 -4.76 -10.28
N PRO A 86 -5.35 -4.97 -9.37
CA PRO A 86 -5.37 -6.14 -8.52
C PRO A 86 -6.62 -6.15 -7.65
N SER A 87 -7.10 -7.35 -7.31
CA SER A 87 -8.28 -7.50 -6.47
C SER A 87 -7.94 -7.21 -5.00
N SER A 88 -6.87 -7.84 -4.50
CA SER A 88 -6.28 -7.61 -3.18
C SER A 88 -4.75 -7.75 -3.24
N LEU A 89 -4.06 -7.06 -2.35
CA LEU A 89 -2.61 -7.15 -2.17
C LEU A 89 -2.26 -7.66 -0.78
N HIS A 90 -1.33 -8.60 -0.71
CA HIS A 90 -0.73 -9.09 0.53
C HIS A 90 0.78 -8.86 0.46
N ILE A 91 1.29 -7.95 1.28
CA ILE A 91 2.69 -7.53 1.26
C ILE A 91 3.29 -7.91 2.61
N LYS A 92 4.34 -8.72 2.61
CA LYS A 92 4.93 -9.22 3.86
C LYS A 92 6.44 -9.31 3.81
N ASN A 93 7.12 -8.90 4.87
CA ASN A 93 8.56 -9.07 5.03
C ASN A 93 9.35 -8.41 3.88
N LEU A 94 9.20 -7.09 3.76
CA LEU A 94 9.95 -6.25 2.80
C LEU A 94 10.94 -5.37 3.54
N HIS A 95 12.12 -5.18 2.94
CA HIS A 95 13.16 -4.31 3.48
C HIS A 95 13.70 -3.39 2.38
N GLY A 96 13.70 -2.07 2.60
CA GLY A 96 14.28 -1.10 1.64
C GLY A 96 13.59 -1.05 0.27
N CYS A 97 12.32 -1.46 0.16
CA CYS A 97 11.63 -1.62 -1.12
C CYS A 97 10.75 -0.42 -1.49
N VAL A 98 10.54 -0.22 -2.79
CA VAL A 98 9.59 0.77 -3.34
C VAL A 98 8.50 0.04 -4.10
N ILE A 99 7.25 0.17 -3.67
CA ILE A 99 6.09 -0.52 -4.26
C ILE A 99 5.09 0.50 -4.76
N ILE A 100 4.91 0.58 -6.07
CA ILE A 100 4.00 1.51 -6.73
C ILE A 100 2.94 0.70 -7.48
N VAL A 101 1.68 0.91 -7.14
CA VAL A 101 0.54 0.14 -7.67
C VAL A 101 -0.55 1.09 -8.15
N GLY A 102 -1.17 0.74 -9.27
CA GLY A 102 -2.50 1.25 -9.65
C GLY A 102 -3.59 0.95 -8.61
N PRO A 103 -4.85 1.30 -8.90
CA PRO A 103 -5.95 1.12 -7.95
C PRO A 103 -6.25 -0.36 -7.69
N CYS A 104 -6.14 -0.77 -6.43
CA CYS A 104 -6.55 -2.07 -5.93
C CYS A 104 -8.05 -2.05 -5.60
N SER A 105 -8.82 -3.00 -6.13
CA SER A 105 -10.28 -2.99 -6.00
C SER A 105 -10.79 -3.17 -4.58
N ARG A 106 -10.08 -3.94 -3.74
CA ARG A 106 -10.51 -4.26 -2.37
C ARG A 106 -9.46 -3.83 -1.35
N SER A 107 -8.71 -4.79 -0.82
CA SER A 107 -7.88 -4.62 0.36
C SER A 107 -6.40 -4.65 0.04
N VAL A 108 -5.63 -3.96 0.86
CA VAL A 108 -4.19 -4.11 0.97
C VAL A 108 -3.86 -4.42 2.42
N ASP A 109 -3.15 -5.52 2.64
CA ASP A 109 -2.61 -5.90 3.94
C ASP A 109 -1.07 -5.85 3.85
N ILE A 110 -0.43 -5.10 4.75
CA ILE A 110 1.02 -4.89 4.80
C ILE A 110 1.51 -5.33 6.17
N ASP A 111 2.55 -6.16 6.21
CA ASP A 111 3.07 -6.73 7.46
C ASP A 111 4.59 -6.87 7.42
N GLU A 112 5.26 -6.72 8.56
CA GLU A 112 6.71 -6.92 8.71
C GLU A 112 7.56 -6.13 7.69
N CYS A 113 7.22 -4.87 7.39
CA CYS A 113 7.94 -4.04 6.42
C CYS A 113 8.83 -3.00 7.09
N TYR A 114 10.06 -2.81 6.60
CA TYR A 114 11.02 -1.86 7.15
C TYR A 114 11.64 -0.98 6.06
N GLN A 115 11.71 0.33 6.29
CA GLN A 115 12.30 1.30 5.35
C GLN A 115 11.74 1.19 3.92
N CYS A 116 10.43 1.00 3.80
CA CYS A 116 9.76 0.83 2.52
C CYS A 116 8.91 2.05 2.13
N GLU A 117 8.77 2.28 0.83
CA GLU A 117 7.87 3.27 0.27
C GLU A 117 6.73 2.58 -0.49
N PHE A 118 5.49 3.00 -0.22
CA PHE A 118 4.29 2.44 -0.81
C PHE A 118 3.47 3.55 -1.45
N ALA A 119 3.14 3.42 -2.74
CA ALA A 119 2.14 4.25 -3.39
C ALA A 119 1.00 3.37 -3.90
N LEU A 120 -0.18 3.48 -3.28
CA LEU A 120 -1.31 2.59 -3.54
C LEU A 120 -2.66 3.28 -3.36
N ALA A 121 -3.67 2.81 -4.09
CA ALA A 121 -5.05 3.21 -3.89
C ALA A 121 -5.92 1.98 -3.61
N CYS A 122 -6.81 2.02 -2.62
CA CYS A 122 -7.61 0.85 -2.23
C CYS A 122 -8.89 1.21 -1.45
N GLN A 123 -9.72 0.21 -1.13
CA GLN A 123 -10.86 0.41 -0.23
C GLN A 123 -10.47 0.31 1.24
N GLN A 124 -9.57 -0.62 1.56
CA GLN A 124 -9.14 -0.93 2.93
C GLN A 124 -7.62 -1.14 2.96
N LEU A 125 -6.96 -0.52 3.94
CA LEU A 125 -5.54 -0.68 4.21
C LEU A 125 -5.36 -1.08 5.66
N ARG A 126 -4.62 -2.16 5.88
CA ARG A 126 -4.16 -2.59 7.19
C ARG A 126 -2.65 -2.72 7.16
N VAL A 127 -1.99 -2.14 8.15
CA VAL A 127 -0.54 -2.20 8.30
C VAL A 127 -0.23 -2.74 9.69
N HIS A 128 0.58 -3.79 9.74
CA HIS A 128 1.01 -4.45 10.97
C HIS A 128 2.53 -4.46 11.05
N THR A 129 3.09 -4.39 12.26
CA THR A 129 4.51 -4.69 12.55
C THR A 129 5.51 -4.03 11.60
N SER A 130 5.25 -2.79 11.18
CA SER A 130 6.05 -2.11 10.13
C SER A 130 6.67 -0.82 10.65
N GLU A 131 7.89 -0.54 10.21
CA GLU A 131 8.69 0.56 10.75
C GLU A 131 9.38 1.38 9.63
N GLU A 132 9.49 2.69 9.85
CA GLU A 132 10.13 3.63 8.90
C GLU A 132 9.56 3.56 7.48
N CYS A 133 8.24 3.34 7.36
CA CYS A 133 7.57 3.20 6.07
C CYS A 133 6.81 4.47 5.66
N ASP A 134 6.86 4.80 4.36
CA ASP A 134 6.15 5.93 3.77
C ASP A 134 4.98 5.46 2.91
N PHE A 135 3.79 5.98 3.18
CA PHE A 135 2.55 5.60 2.53
C PHE A 135 1.95 6.78 1.77
N TYR A 136 1.95 6.71 0.44
CA TYR A 136 1.27 7.64 -0.45
C TYR A 136 -0.04 7.00 -0.91
N ILE A 137 -1.13 7.29 -0.21
CA ILE A 137 -2.36 6.51 -0.31
C ILE A 137 -3.57 7.31 -0.76
N HIS A 138 -4.48 6.64 -1.47
CA HIS A 138 -5.85 7.07 -1.68
C HIS A 138 -6.77 5.96 -1.18
N ILE A 139 -7.63 6.26 -0.22
CA ILE A 139 -8.36 5.21 0.48
C ILE A 139 -9.80 5.61 0.81
N THR A 140 -10.75 4.73 0.51
CA THR A 140 -12.19 5.01 0.72
C THR A 140 -12.69 4.69 2.14
N ALA A 141 -11.82 4.15 3.01
CA ALA A 141 -12.05 3.95 4.43
C ALA A 141 -10.82 4.39 5.23
N LYS A 142 -10.94 4.54 6.55
CA LYS A 142 -9.79 4.88 7.39
C LYS A 142 -8.74 3.77 7.37
N PRO A 143 -7.46 4.07 7.07
CA PRO A 143 -6.40 3.08 7.18
C PRO A 143 -6.18 2.70 8.64
N ILE A 144 -5.85 1.44 8.87
CA ILE A 144 -5.62 0.86 10.21
C ILE A 144 -4.13 0.54 10.33
N ILE A 145 -3.51 0.95 11.44
CA ILE A 145 -2.15 0.54 11.80
C ILE A 145 -2.13 -0.13 13.18
N GLU A 146 -1.26 -1.12 13.36
CA GLU A 146 -1.03 -1.82 14.62
C GLU A 146 0.46 -2.19 14.71
N ASP A 147 1.08 -2.01 15.87
CA ASP A 147 2.50 -2.25 16.12
C ASP A 147 3.44 -1.60 15.09
N CYS A 148 3.05 -0.42 14.59
CA CYS A 148 3.82 0.34 13.60
C CYS A 148 4.58 1.52 14.24
N HIS A 149 5.78 1.81 13.72
CA HIS A 149 6.66 2.86 14.25
C HIS A 149 7.23 3.75 13.14
N HIS A 150 7.24 5.06 13.34
CA HIS A 150 7.80 6.03 12.37
C HIS A 150 7.18 5.96 10.95
N CYS A 151 5.93 5.50 10.82
CA CYS A 151 5.22 5.48 9.54
C CYS A 151 4.66 6.87 9.19
N ARG A 152 4.78 7.28 7.93
CA ARG A 152 4.30 8.58 7.43
C ARG A 152 3.27 8.39 6.33
N PHE A 153 2.28 9.27 6.27
CA PHE A 153 1.18 9.19 5.30
C PHE A 153 1.05 10.49 4.49
N ALA A 154 0.83 10.35 3.18
CA ALA A 154 0.58 11.42 2.22
C ALA A 154 -0.47 11.00 1.19
N PRO A 155 -1.05 11.95 0.43
CA PRO A 155 -1.93 11.64 -0.68
C PRO A 155 -1.22 10.84 -1.77
N TYR A 156 -1.93 9.88 -2.36
CA TYR A 156 -1.51 9.18 -3.58
C TYR A 156 -1.31 10.17 -4.73
N ASN A 157 -0.12 10.16 -5.33
CA ASN A 157 0.33 11.15 -6.31
C ASN A 157 0.88 10.53 -7.61
N VAL A 158 0.64 9.23 -7.84
CA VAL A 158 1.16 8.53 -9.01
C VAL A 158 0.30 8.86 -10.23
N GLU A 159 0.95 9.21 -11.34
CA GLU A 159 0.31 9.44 -12.65
C GLU A 159 0.88 8.47 -13.69
N TYR A 160 0.01 7.91 -14.52
CA TYR A 160 0.38 7.04 -15.63
C TYR A 160 -0.73 6.97 -16.67
N GLN A 161 -0.39 6.57 -17.90
CA GLN A 161 -1.25 6.71 -19.08
C GLN A 161 -2.66 6.11 -18.93
N SER A 162 -2.80 4.95 -18.26
CA SER A 162 -4.08 4.27 -18.09
C SER A 162 -4.80 4.57 -16.77
N LYS A 163 -4.28 5.49 -15.93
CA LYS A 163 -4.79 5.74 -14.57
C LYS A 163 -6.30 6.01 -14.53
N GLN A 164 -6.82 6.90 -15.37
CA GLN A 164 -8.25 7.23 -15.34
C GLN A 164 -9.13 6.02 -15.71
N ASN A 165 -8.67 5.19 -16.65
CA ASN A 165 -9.38 3.96 -17.01
C ASN A 165 -9.35 2.95 -15.88
N ASP A 166 -8.19 2.77 -15.25
CA ASP A 166 -8.03 1.83 -14.13
C ASP A 166 -8.89 2.27 -12.93
N ILE A 167 -8.94 3.57 -12.62
CA ILE A 167 -9.83 4.11 -11.59
C ILE A 167 -11.28 3.79 -11.91
N ALA A 168 -11.73 4.07 -13.14
CA ALA A 168 -13.12 3.83 -13.56
C ALA A 168 -13.52 2.35 -13.49
N GLN A 169 -12.58 1.44 -13.72
CA GLN A 169 -12.82 -0.01 -13.69
C GLN A 169 -12.58 -0.65 -12.32
N SER A 170 -11.86 0.03 -11.41
CA SER A 170 -11.50 -0.51 -10.09
C SER A 170 -12.67 -0.68 -9.12
N GLY A 171 -13.74 0.10 -9.32
CA GLY A 171 -14.85 0.20 -8.38
C GLY A 171 -14.57 1.10 -7.17
N LEU A 172 -13.43 1.79 -7.12
CA LEU A 172 -13.14 2.80 -6.10
C LEU A 172 -13.96 4.07 -6.32
N ILE A 173 -14.50 4.63 -5.24
CA ILE A 173 -15.18 5.93 -5.27
C ILE A 173 -14.14 7.02 -5.03
N TRP A 174 -13.51 7.48 -6.11
CA TRP A 174 -12.36 8.42 -6.05
C TRP A 174 -12.64 9.78 -5.39
N ALA A 175 -13.92 10.13 -5.20
CA ALA A 175 -14.32 11.34 -4.49
C ALA A 175 -14.13 11.23 -2.96
N ILE A 176 -13.90 10.03 -2.43
CA ILE A 176 -13.73 9.75 -1.01
C ILE A 176 -12.26 9.42 -0.76
N ASP A 177 -11.62 10.16 0.14
CA ASP A 177 -10.21 9.94 0.46
C ASP A 177 -9.91 10.22 1.94
N TYR A 178 -9.51 9.17 2.67
CA TYR A 178 -9.18 9.19 4.10
C TYR A 178 -7.68 9.03 4.37
N TRP A 179 -6.81 9.37 3.41
CA TRP A 179 -5.36 9.22 3.57
C TRP A 179 -4.78 9.83 4.87
N ASN A 180 -5.43 10.86 5.43
CA ASN A 180 -4.98 11.59 6.62
C ASN A 180 -5.73 11.25 7.93
N ASP A 181 -6.62 10.26 7.92
CA ASP A 181 -7.45 9.86 9.07
C ASP A 181 -7.12 8.42 9.50
N VAL A 182 -5.86 8.22 9.93
CA VAL A 182 -5.30 6.92 10.30
C VAL A 182 -5.77 6.51 11.70
N LEU A 183 -6.24 5.27 11.83
CA LEU A 183 -6.58 4.64 13.10
C LEU A 183 -5.40 3.82 13.63
N ASP A 184 -4.85 4.20 14.78
CA ASP A 184 -3.76 3.50 15.46
C ASP A 184 -4.31 2.61 16.57
N PHE A 185 -4.16 1.29 16.41
CA PHE A 185 -4.66 0.26 17.32
C PHE A 185 -3.61 -0.22 18.34
N ASN A 186 -2.52 0.52 18.53
CA ASN A 186 -1.57 0.29 19.61
C ASN A 186 -2.19 0.49 21.01
N HIS A 187 -3.06 -0.43 21.43
CA HIS A 187 -3.64 -0.47 22.78
C HIS A 187 -2.72 -1.32 23.66
N LYS A 188 -1.76 -0.66 24.32
CA LYS A 188 -1.01 -1.30 25.41
C LYS A 188 -2.00 -1.66 26.52
N ILE A 189 -2.28 -2.96 26.69
CA ILE A 189 -2.68 -3.46 28.01
C ILE A 189 -1.47 -3.19 28.91
N PRO A 190 -1.59 -2.35 29.96
CA PRO A 190 -0.49 -2.17 30.89
C PRO A 190 -0.10 -3.54 31.44
N SER A 191 1.17 -3.90 31.34
CA SER A 191 1.71 -5.07 32.01
C SER A 191 1.38 -4.92 33.50
N VAL A 192 0.50 -5.78 34.01
CA VAL A 192 0.17 -5.89 35.43
C VAL A 192 1.37 -6.34 36.25
#